data_AF-A0A917AKU3-F1
#
_entry.id   AF-A0A917AKU3-F1
#
_cell.length_a   1.000
_cell.length_b   1.000
_cell.length_c   1.000
_cell.angle_alpha   90.00
_cell.angle_beta   90.00
_cell.angle_gamma   90.00
#
_symmetry.space_group_name_H-M   'P 1'
#
loop_
_entity.id
_entity.type
_entity.pdbx_description
1 polymer ?
#
loop_
_entity_poly.entity_id
_entity_poly.type
_entity_poly.pdbx_seq_one_letter_code
_entity_poly.pdbx_strand_id
1 'polypeptide(L)'
;MDYPCPQTQCFPIPEPIFLPQSAFRAVNNSFEQRVTANLPLSPVQFPDVEFDLNNEYNPVTSTFIPKQNGIYSLIASVNFGPDIISNYRVLIIIQVNGVTTVGDNDFFGDIPIGDATSVSAILPLASGDEVNVAVISSTDGVLFVNPAAIHFQAAIFPFTGITSSMTNNASRSNSFSSQKF
;
A
#
# COMPACT_ATOMS: atom_id res chain seq x y z
N MET A 1 -59.50 11.73 -26.75
CA MET A 1 -58.99 12.88 -25.99
C MET A 1 -57.74 12.41 -25.29
N ASP A 2 -56.59 12.65 -25.93
CA ASP A 2 -55.28 12.41 -25.34
C ASP A 2 -54.91 13.59 -24.46
N TYR A 3 -54.48 13.32 -23.23
CA TYR A 3 -53.83 14.32 -22.39
C TYR A 3 -52.33 14.27 -22.69
N PRO A 4 -51.72 15.34 -23.24
CA PRO A 4 -50.27 15.41 -23.36
C PRO A 4 -49.67 15.66 -21.96
N CYS A 5 -48.67 14.86 -21.60
CA CYS A 5 -47.83 15.11 -20.43
C CYS A 5 -47.07 16.44 -20.63
N PRO A 6 -47.09 17.40 -19.67
CA PRO A 6 -46.34 18.64 -19.80
C PRO A 6 -44.84 18.38 -19.76
N GLN A 7 -44.11 18.94 -20.72
CA GLN A 7 -42.65 18.91 -20.84
C GLN A 7 -41.96 19.76 -19.76
N THR A 8 -42.07 19.41 -18.48
CA THR A 8 -41.19 19.98 -17.44
C THR A 8 -41.13 19.08 -16.20
N GLN A 9 -39.90 18.70 -15.82
CA GLN A 9 -39.49 17.90 -14.66
C GLN A 9 -39.45 16.37 -14.83
N CYS A 10 -38.70 15.90 -15.83
CA CYS A 10 -37.91 14.69 -15.60
C CYS A 10 -36.71 15.12 -14.77
N PHE A 11 -36.69 14.80 -13.46
CA PHE A 11 -35.41 14.74 -12.76
C PHE A 11 -34.51 13.77 -13.53
N PRO A 12 -33.25 14.10 -13.85
CA PRO A 12 -32.34 13.09 -14.35
C PRO A 12 -32.33 11.97 -13.31
N ILE A 13 -32.59 10.73 -13.75
CA ILE A 13 -32.34 9.56 -12.93
C ILE A 13 -30.91 9.72 -12.44
N PRO A 14 -30.63 9.74 -11.11
CA PRO A 14 -29.27 9.84 -10.62
C PRO A 14 -28.46 8.76 -11.34
N GLU A 15 -27.42 9.15 -12.07
CA GLU A 15 -26.49 8.17 -12.63
C GLU A 15 -26.03 7.28 -11.46
N PRO A 16 -25.95 5.95 -11.66
CA PRO A 16 -25.39 5.08 -10.65
C PRO A 16 -24.04 5.66 -10.22
N ILE A 17 -23.92 6.01 -8.94
CA ILE A 17 -22.63 6.43 -8.40
C ILE A 17 -21.73 5.21 -8.48
N PHE A 18 -20.84 5.17 -9.46
CA PHE A 18 -19.83 4.13 -9.56
C PHE A 18 -18.78 4.43 -8.50
N LEU A 19 -18.98 3.90 -7.30
CA LEU A 19 -17.97 3.96 -6.25
C LEU A 19 -16.77 3.13 -6.73
N PRO A 20 -15.56 3.69 -6.68
CA PRO A 20 -14.38 2.92 -7.00
C PRO A 20 -14.27 1.74 -6.02
N GLN A 21 -14.35 0.52 -6.54
CA GLN A 21 -14.23 -0.70 -5.77
C GLN A 21 -12.81 -1.21 -5.97
N SER A 22 -11.91 -0.86 -5.06
CA SER A 22 -10.51 -1.32 -5.09
C SER A 22 -10.01 -1.38 -3.66
N ALA A 23 -9.94 -2.60 -3.13
CA ALA A 23 -9.34 -2.88 -1.84
C ALA A 23 -9.01 -4.37 -1.73
N PHE A 24 -7.91 -4.69 -1.07
CA PHE A 24 -7.56 -6.05 -0.72
C PHE A 24 -6.89 -6.09 0.66
N ARG A 25 -6.88 -7.28 1.26
CA ARG A 25 -6.02 -7.61 2.39
C ARG A 25 -5.56 -9.05 2.26
N ALA A 26 -4.26 -9.25 2.43
CA ALA A 26 -3.63 -10.57 2.47
C ALA A 26 -2.67 -10.67 3.65
N VAL A 27 -2.47 -11.89 4.14
CA VAL A 27 -1.64 -12.23 5.30
C VAL A 27 -0.73 -13.42 4.96
N ASN A 28 0.15 -13.78 5.89
CA ASN A 28 0.84 -15.08 5.85
C ASN A 28 0.52 -15.88 7.12
N ASN A 29 -0.26 -16.93 6.93
CA ASN A 29 -0.68 -17.90 7.95
C ASN A 29 -0.09 -19.29 7.71
N SER A 30 0.76 -19.42 6.70
CA SER A 30 1.10 -20.71 6.10
C SER A 30 2.51 -21.15 6.41
N PHE A 31 3.49 -20.24 6.41
CA PHE A 31 4.89 -20.61 6.59
C PHE A 31 5.76 -19.44 7.08
N GLU A 32 6.83 -19.79 7.79
CA GLU A 32 7.89 -18.85 8.14
C GLU A 32 8.77 -18.56 6.93
N GLN A 33 9.14 -17.30 6.75
CA GLN A 33 9.99 -16.87 5.64
C GLN A 33 11.38 -16.46 6.16
N ARG A 34 12.44 -17.05 5.61
CA ARG A 34 13.82 -16.66 5.93
C ARG A 34 14.18 -15.29 5.38
N VAL A 35 14.88 -14.51 6.18
CA VAL A 35 15.49 -13.23 5.78
C VAL A 35 16.97 -13.30 6.10
N THR A 36 17.80 -13.07 5.09
CA THR A 36 19.26 -13.04 5.24
C THR A 36 19.73 -11.63 5.52
N ALA A 37 20.67 -11.49 6.45
CA ALA A 37 21.23 -10.23 6.89
C ALA A 37 21.81 -9.43 5.72
N ASN A 38 21.55 -8.13 5.71
CA ASN A 38 22.18 -7.14 4.83
C ASN A 38 22.03 -7.42 3.32
N LEU A 39 21.06 -8.24 2.92
CA LEU A 39 20.68 -8.36 1.52
C LEU A 39 19.88 -7.13 1.07
N PRO A 40 20.06 -6.69 -0.19
CA PRO A 40 19.54 -5.41 -0.65
C PRO A 40 18.02 -5.31 -0.59
N LEU A 41 17.24 -6.36 -0.90
CA LEU A 41 15.78 -6.43 -0.73
C LEU A 41 15.32 -7.91 -0.71
N SER A 42 14.55 -8.34 0.30
CA SER A 42 13.89 -9.65 0.32
C SER A 42 12.37 -9.48 0.15
N PRO A 43 11.75 -9.94 -0.95
CA PRO A 43 10.30 -9.84 -1.17
C PRO A 43 9.52 -10.59 -0.08
N VAL A 44 8.51 -9.96 0.52
CA VAL A 44 7.70 -10.56 1.58
C VAL A 44 6.50 -11.29 0.98
N GLN A 45 6.22 -12.50 1.47
CA GLN A 45 5.10 -13.32 1.02
C GLN A 45 3.86 -13.10 1.89
N PHE A 46 2.71 -12.85 1.26
CA PHE A 46 1.37 -12.82 1.87
C PHE A 46 0.40 -13.67 1.01
N PRO A 47 0.49 -15.01 1.07
CA PRO A 47 -0.27 -15.90 0.18
C PRO A 47 -1.75 -16.01 0.53
N ASP A 48 -2.15 -15.65 1.75
CA ASP A 48 -3.48 -15.93 2.29
C ASP A 48 -4.36 -14.69 2.16
N VAL A 49 -5.25 -14.68 1.15
CA VAL A 49 -6.17 -13.56 0.88
C VAL A 49 -7.36 -13.58 1.84
N GLU A 50 -7.57 -12.50 2.60
CA GLU A 50 -8.76 -12.33 3.44
C GLU A 50 -9.92 -11.75 2.63
N PHE A 51 -9.66 -10.74 1.80
CA PHE A 51 -10.58 -10.23 0.79
C PHE A 51 -9.82 -9.56 -0.36
N ASP A 52 -10.45 -9.53 -1.54
CA ASP A 52 -10.02 -8.75 -2.69
C ASP A 52 -11.28 -8.32 -3.45
N LEU A 53 -11.61 -7.03 -3.37
CA LEU A 53 -12.88 -6.52 -3.89
C LEU A 53 -12.92 -6.43 -5.42
N ASN A 54 -11.78 -6.46 -6.10
CA ASN A 54 -11.71 -6.24 -7.55
C ASN A 54 -10.72 -7.18 -8.26
N ASN A 55 -10.28 -8.26 -7.62
CA ASN A 55 -9.26 -9.19 -8.14
C ASN A 55 -8.01 -8.45 -8.64
N GLU A 56 -7.44 -7.62 -7.78
CA GLU A 56 -6.25 -6.79 -8.05
C GLU A 56 -5.00 -7.34 -7.35
N TYR A 57 -5.14 -8.29 -6.43
CA TYR A 57 -4.03 -8.90 -5.70
C TYR A 57 -3.71 -10.30 -6.23
N ASN A 58 -2.42 -10.54 -6.51
CA ASN A 58 -1.90 -11.85 -6.86
C ASN A 58 -1.19 -12.48 -5.65
N PRO A 59 -1.75 -13.52 -5.01
CA PRO A 59 -1.15 -14.14 -3.82
C PRO A 59 0.12 -14.94 -4.12
N VAL A 60 0.33 -15.36 -5.37
CA VAL A 60 1.54 -16.14 -5.76
C VAL A 60 2.78 -15.24 -5.74
N THR A 61 2.63 -13.98 -6.15
CA THR A 61 3.73 -13.01 -6.22
C THR A 61 3.67 -11.96 -5.12
N SER A 62 2.62 -11.99 -4.30
CA SER A 62 2.31 -10.98 -3.29
C SER A 62 2.30 -9.55 -3.86
N THR A 63 1.66 -9.40 -5.02
CA THR A 63 1.67 -8.16 -5.80
C THR A 63 0.26 -7.63 -5.96
N PHE A 64 0.07 -6.35 -5.64
CA PHE A 64 -1.14 -5.60 -5.94
C PHE A 64 -0.96 -4.82 -7.24
N ILE A 65 -1.94 -4.92 -8.14
CA ILE A 65 -1.98 -4.22 -9.42
C ILE A 65 -3.35 -3.52 -9.52
N PRO A 66 -3.44 -2.21 -9.25
CA PRO A 66 -4.69 -1.49 -9.35
C PRO A 66 -5.17 -1.49 -10.81
N LYS A 67 -6.48 -1.66 -11.00
CA LYS A 67 -7.12 -1.59 -12.33
C LYS A 67 -7.56 -0.18 -12.70
N GLN A 68 -7.45 0.76 -11.76
CA GLN A 68 -7.90 2.13 -11.94
C GLN A 68 -6.90 3.12 -11.33
N ASN A 69 -6.82 4.30 -11.94
CA ASN A 69 -6.03 5.39 -11.40
C ASN A 69 -6.68 5.91 -10.11
N GLY A 70 -5.87 6.27 -9.11
CA GLY A 70 -6.40 6.81 -7.87
C GLY A 70 -5.35 7.13 -6.83
N ILE A 71 -5.83 7.63 -5.70
CA ILE A 71 -5.04 7.76 -4.48
C ILE A 71 -5.33 6.57 -3.60
N TYR A 72 -4.30 5.85 -3.18
CA TYR A 72 -4.39 4.60 -2.44
C TYR A 72 -3.80 4.74 -1.05
N SER A 73 -4.51 4.23 -0.03
CA SER A 73 -3.94 3.94 1.28
C SER A 73 -3.33 2.55 1.23
N LEU A 74 -2.04 2.44 1.55
CA LEU A 74 -1.30 1.18 1.59
C LEU A 74 -0.74 0.98 2.99
N ILE A 75 -0.84 -0.26 3.50
CA ILE A 75 -0.26 -0.64 4.79
C ILE A 75 0.35 -2.03 4.65
N ALA A 76 1.60 -2.17 5.07
CA ALA A 76 2.29 -3.45 5.17
C ALA A 76 2.92 -3.60 6.55
N SER A 77 2.96 -4.83 7.05
CA SER A 77 3.59 -5.16 8.32
C SER A 77 4.23 -6.54 8.25
N VAL A 78 5.32 -6.73 8.99
CA VAL A 78 6.03 -8.00 9.16
C VAL A 78 6.30 -8.25 10.63
N ASN A 79 6.42 -9.53 11.01
CA ASN A 79 6.77 -9.96 12.35
C ASN A 79 8.12 -10.68 12.31
N PHE A 80 9.22 -9.98 12.59
CA PHE A 80 10.57 -10.51 12.42
C PHE A 80 11.17 -10.91 13.78
N GLY A 81 11.80 -12.08 13.83
CA GLY A 81 12.65 -12.51 14.94
C GLY A 81 14.06 -12.89 14.46
N PRO A 82 15.12 -12.49 15.20
CA PRO A 82 16.49 -12.81 14.84
C PRO A 82 16.87 -14.24 15.23
N ASP A 83 17.76 -14.88 14.48
CA ASP A 83 18.32 -16.20 14.85
C ASP A 83 19.18 -16.14 16.11
N ILE A 84 19.88 -15.01 16.28
CA ILE A 84 20.76 -14.73 17.41
C ILE A 84 20.22 -13.49 18.13
N ILE A 85 19.83 -13.67 19.39
CA ILE A 85 19.34 -12.57 20.23
C ILE A 85 20.46 -11.57 20.43
N SER A 86 20.31 -10.42 19.76
CA SER A 86 21.20 -9.27 19.78
C SER A 86 20.42 -8.07 19.25
N ASN A 87 20.91 -6.86 19.44
CA ASN A 87 20.32 -5.67 18.81
C ASN A 87 20.25 -5.82 17.28
N TYR A 88 19.08 -5.52 16.69
CA TYR A 88 18.87 -5.58 15.25
C TYR A 88 17.97 -4.47 14.74
N ARG A 89 18.04 -4.22 13.42
CA ARG A 89 17.16 -3.30 12.70
C ARG A 89 16.41 -4.05 11.62
N VAL A 90 15.12 -3.77 11.49
CA VAL A 90 14.29 -4.23 10.37
C VAL A 90 13.80 -3.01 9.60
N LEU A 91 13.93 -3.04 8.28
CA LEU A 91 13.41 -2.03 7.36
C LEU A 91 12.40 -2.71 6.45
N ILE A 92 11.16 -2.24 6.46
CA ILE A 92 10.09 -2.68 5.56
C ILE A 92 9.86 -1.60 4.50
N ILE A 93 9.67 -2.03 3.26
CA ILE A 93 9.61 -1.16 2.09
C ILE A 93 8.39 -1.51 1.25
N ILE A 94 7.66 -0.49 0.79
CA ILE A 94 6.72 -0.61 -0.32
C ILE A 94 7.45 -0.20 -1.60
N GLN A 95 7.43 -1.09 -2.60
CA GLN A 95 7.94 -0.79 -3.93
C GLN A 95 6.80 -0.57 -4.91
N VAL A 96 6.97 0.38 -5.83
CA VAL A 96 6.09 0.58 -6.99
C VAL A 96 6.94 0.37 -8.24
N ASN A 97 6.54 -0.56 -9.11
CA ASN A 97 7.28 -0.95 -10.33
C ASN A 97 8.74 -1.31 -10.04
N GLY A 98 8.99 -2.02 -8.92
CA GLY A 98 10.33 -2.43 -8.47
C GLY A 98 11.18 -1.31 -7.85
N VAL A 99 10.69 -0.07 -7.80
CA VAL A 99 11.39 1.07 -7.18
C VAL A 99 10.92 1.25 -5.74
N THR A 100 11.85 1.38 -4.79
CA THR A 100 11.56 1.76 -3.41
C THR A 100 10.86 3.12 -3.37
N THR A 101 9.60 3.15 -2.96
CA THR A 101 8.78 4.37 -2.92
C THR A 101 8.61 4.88 -1.50
N VAL A 102 8.38 3.98 -0.54
CA VAL A 102 8.23 4.29 0.88
C VAL A 102 8.90 3.20 1.70
N GLY A 103 9.52 3.56 2.81
CA GLY A 103 10.04 2.60 3.77
C GLY A 103 9.97 3.15 5.18
N ASP A 104 9.94 2.23 6.15
CA ASP A 104 10.03 2.54 7.57
C ASP A 104 10.93 1.49 8.25
N ASN A 105 11.59 1.89 9.33
CA ASN A 105 12.48 1.00 10.05
C ASN A 105 12.31 1.08 11.56
N ASP A 106 12.41 -0.07 12.20
CA ASP A 106 12.49 -0.17 13.65
C ASP A 106 13.84 -0.73 14.08
N PHE A 107 14.26 -0.31 15.27
CA PHE A 107 15.38 -0.88 16.00
C PHE A 107 14.83 -1.64 17.20
N PHE A 108 15.23 -2.90 17.31
CA PHE A 108 14.85 -3.78 18.40
C PHE A 108 16.08 -4.11 19.24
N GLY A 109 15.86 -4.11 20.56
CA GLY A 109 16.88 -4.54 21.52
C GLY A 109 17.00 -6.06 21.56
N ASP A 110 17.63 -6.57 22.62
CA ASP A 110 17.77 -8.00 22.88
C ASP A 110 16.43 -8.64 23.29
N ILE A 111 15.51 -8.79 22.34
CA ILE A 111 14.20 -9.43 22.53
C ILE A 111 14.20 -10.84 21.91
N PRO A 112 13.76 -11.88 22.65
CA PRO A 112 13.78 -13.27 22.18
C PRO A 112 12.52 -13.67 21.38
N ILE A 113 11.70 -12.70 20.99
CA ILE A 113 10.41 -12.91 20.30
C ILE A 113 10.39 -12.16 18.98
N GLY A 114 9.53 -12.59 18.06
CA GLY A 114 9.19 -11.79 16.90
C GLY A 114 8.51 -10.49 17.33
N ASP A 115 8.89 -9.40 16.67
CA ASP A 115 8.25 -8.10 16.87
C ASP A 115 7.86 -7.47 15.52
N ALA A 116 6.85 -6.61 15.58
CA ALA A 116 6.19 -6.07 14.41
C ALA A 116 6.84 -4.77 13.92
N THR A 117 7.15 -4.71 12.64
CA THR A 117 7.54 -3.49 11.92
C THR A 117 6.55 -3.24 10.80
N SER A 118 6.10 -2.01 10.66
CA SER A 118 5.08 -1.64 9.68
C SER A 118 5.44 -0.38 8.89
N VAL A 119 4.92 -0.27 7.68
CA VAL A 119 4.97 0.93 6.85
C VAL A 119 3.59 1.23 6.32
N SER A 120 3.25 2.52 6.24
CA SER A 120 2.02 2.97 5.60
C SER A 120 2.29 4.17 4.70
N ALA A 121 1.47 4.31 3.67
CA ALA A 121 1.59 5.38 2.70
C ALA A 121 0.25 5.74 2.07
N ILE A 122 0.13 6.99 1.65
CA ILE A 122 -0.93 7.44 0.76
C ILE A 122 -0.26 7.84 -0.56
N LEU A 123 -0.49 7.08 -1.63
CA LEU A 123 0.21 7.25 -2.91
C LEU A 123 -0.76 7.39 -4.08
N PRO A 124 -0.47 8.26 -5.06
CA PRO A 124 -1.10 8.15 -6.37
C PRO A 124 -0.57 6.90 -7.07
N LEU A 125 -1.48 6.04 -7.55
CA LEU A 125 -1.15 4.89 -8.39
C LEU A 125 -1.92 4.99 -9.71
N ALA A 126 -1.26 4.59 -10.79
CA ALA A 126 -1.87 4.40 -12.09
C ALA A 126 -2.33 2.94 -12.26
N SER A 127 -3.36 2.75 -13.07
CA SER A 127 -3.77 1.41 -13.50
C SER A 127 -2.58 0.67 -14.11
N GLY A 128 -2.32 -0.54 -13.60
CA GLY A 128 -1.20 -1.39 -14.04
C GLY A 128 0.11 -1.22 -13.25
N ASP A 129 0.22 -0.27 -12.31
CA ASP A 129 1.39 -0.20 -11.44
C ASP A 129 1.53 -1.47 -10.58
N GLU A 130 2.71 -2.05 -10.51
CA GLU A 130 2.96 -3.20 -9.65
C GLU A 130 3.42 -2.75 -8.27
N VAL A 131 2.66 -3.10 -7.22
CA VAL A 131 3.00 -2.77 -5.84
C VAL A 131 3.29 -4.04 -5.04
N ASN A 132 4.45 -4.09 -4.41
CA ASN A 132 4.86 -5.20 -3.56
C ASN A 132 5.63 -4.70 -2.33
N VAL A 133 5.94 -5.62 -1.42
CA VAL A 133 6.61 -5.33 -0.15
C VAL A 133 7.91 -6.09 -0.08
N ALA A 134 8.95 -5.43 0.42
CA ALA A 134 10.25 -6.02 0.70
C ALA A 134 10.70 -5.72 2.13
N VAL A 135 11.60 -6.55 2.64
CA VAL A 135 12.22 -6.38 3.95
C VAL A 135 13.74 -6.45 3.84
N ILE A 136 14.42 -5.71 4.73
CA ILE A 136 15.86 -5.80 4.98
C ILE A 136 16.03 -5.95 6.50
N SER A 137 16.91 -6.86 6.92
CA SER A 137 17.32 -6.97 8.33
C SER A 137 18.84 -6.82 8.44
N SER A 138 19.31 -6.29 9.57
CA SER A 138 20.75 -6.25 9.89
C SER A 138 21.31 -7.60 10.36
N THR A 139 20.44 -8.57 10.64
CA THR A 139 20.78 -9.92 11.11
C THR A 139 19.96 -10.98 10.38
N ASP A 140 20.45 -12.22 10.37
CA ASP A 140 19.69 -13.36 9.89
C ASP A 140 18.51 -13.64 10.81
N GLY A 141 17.39 -14.09 10.24
CA GLY A 141 16.20 -14.40 11.01
C GLY A 141 15.04 -14.91 10.17
N VAL A 142 13.86 -14.89 10.79
CA VAL A 142 12.60 -15.36 10.22
C VAL A 142 11.50 -14.31 10.34
N LEU A 143 10.66 -14.25 9.32
CA LEU A 143 9.32 -13.69 9.46
C LEU A 143 8.43 -14.79 10.04
N PHE A 144 8.02 -14.62 11.29
CA PHE A 144 7.16 -15.56 11.99
C PHE A 144 5.70 -15.45 11.50
N VAL A 145 5.04 -16.59 11.42
CA VAL A 145 3.62 -16.68 11.11
C VAL A 145 2.81 -16.03 12.24
N ASN A 146 2.20 -14.89 11.96
CA ASN A 146 1.31 -14.20 12.89
C ASN A 146 0.27 -13.37 12.09
N PRO A 147 -0.92 -13.90 11.79
CA PRO A 147 -1.95 -13.21 11.00
C PRO A 147 -2.28 -11.78 11.47
N ALA A 148 -2.12 -11.51 12.77
CA ALA A 148 -2.37 -10.19 13.33
C ALA A 148 -1.25 -9.18 13.02
N ALA A 149 -0.03 -9.63 12.72
CA ALA A 149 1.17 -8.80 12.57
C ALA A 149 1.83 -8.88 11.17
N ILE A 150 1.57 -9.92 10.37
CA ILE A 150 2.06 -10.04 9.00
C ILE A 150 0.92 -9.87 8.00
N HIS A 151 0.81 -8.67 7.42
CA HIS A 151 -0.24 -8.35 6.47
C HIS A 151 0.18 -7.31 5.44
N PHE A 152 -0.43 -7.38 4.27
CA PHE A 152 -0.36 -6.36 3.22
C PHE A 152 -1.77 -6.03 2.76
N GLN A 153 -2.09 -4.74 2.71
CA GLN A 153 -3.40 -4.27 2.34
C GLN A 153 -3.30 -2.95 1.59
N ALA A 154 -4.28 -2.73 0.71
CA ALA A 154 -4.51 -1.43 0.12
C ALA A 154 -6.01 -1.17 -0.02
N ALA A 155 -6.37 0.10 -0.06
CA ALA A 155 -7.70 0.55 -0.44
C ALA A 155 -7.60 1.89 -1.18
N ILE A 156 -8.39 2.05 -2.23
CA ILE A 156 -8.53 3.35 -2.90
C ILE A 156 -9.29 4.31 -1.98
N PHE A 157 -8.82 5.55 -1.87
CA PHE A 157 -9.59 6.60 -1.21
C PHE A 157 -10.84 6.90 -2.05
N PRO A 158 -12.05 6.77 -1.47
CA PRO A 158 -13.26 7.09 -2.19
C PRO A 158 -13.33 8.61 -2.37
N PHE A 159 -13.37 9.06 -3.62
CA PHE A 159 -13.70 10.44 -3.95
C PHE A 159 -15.14 10.49 -4.46
N THR A 160 -16.03 11.05 -3.65
CA THR A 160 -17.40 11.38 -4.06
C THR A 160 -17.44 12.84 -4.49
N GLY A 161 -17.01 13.14 -5.72
CA GLY A 161 -17.00 14.53 -6.19
C GLY A 161 -16.56 14.71 -7.64
N ILE A 162 -17.54 14.96 -8.50
CA ILE A 162 -17.51 15.61 -9.81
C ILE A 162 -16.13 16.23 -10.14
N THR A 163 -15.44 15.66 -11.13
CA THR A 163 -14.25 16.19 -11.83
C THR A 163 -13.49 17.29 -11.10
N SER A 164 -12.81 16.98 -9.99
CA SER A 164 -11.73 17.87 -9.54
C SER A 164 -10.50 17.52 -10.39
N SER A 165 -10.26 18.35 -11.39
CA SER A 165 -9.00 18.34 -12.15
C SER A 165 -7.85 18.41 -11.15
N MET A 166 -7.08 17.32 -11.00
CA MET A 166 -5.76 17.39 -10.40
C MET A 166 -4.88 18.26 -11.30
N THR A 167 -4.95 19.59 -11.11
CA THR A 167 -4.01 20.53 -11.70
C THR A 167 -2.81 20.60 -10.77
N ASN A 168 -1.69 20.04 -11.24
CA ASN A 168 -0.39 20.27 -10.61
C ASN A 168 -0.05 21.76 -10.71
N ASN A 169 -0.32 22.52 -9.64
CA ASN A 169 0.21 23.88 -9.51
C ASN A 169 1.68 23.83 -9.07
N ALA A 170 2.54 23.32 -9.94
CA ALA A 170 3.99 23.47 -9.82
C ALA A 170 4.47 24.51 -10.84
N SER A 171 4.05 25.76 -10.65
CA SER A 171 4.75 26.93 -11.19
C SER A 171 4.61 28.10 -10.23
N ARG A 172 5.46 28.11 -9.21
CA ARG A 172 5.87 29.36 -8.55
C ARG A 172 7.38 29.47 -8.67
N SER A 173 7.82 30.20 -9.69
CA SER A 173 9.14 30.80 -9.73
C SER A 173 9.24 31.77 -8.56
N ASN A 174 10.07 31.47 -7.57
CA ASN A 174 10.52 32.45 -6.60
C ASN A 174 11.99 32.78 -6.90
N SER A 175 12.19 33.95 -7.48
CA SER A 175 13.47 34.63 -7.58
C SER A 175 14.04 34.87 -6.18
N PHE A 176 15.20 34.27 -5.88
CA PHE A 176 15.96 34.63 -4.69
C PHE A 176 16.70 35.95 -4.94
N SER A 177 16.24 37.01 -4.28
CA SER A 177 17.04 38.22 -4.07
C SER A 177 17.97 37.98 -2.88
N SER A 178 19.28 38.08 -3.12
CA SER A 178 20.31 38.14 -2.09
C SER A 178 20.07 39.30 -1.13
N GLN A 179 20.12 39.05 0.18
CA GLN A 179 20.50 40.06 1.16
C GLN A 179 21.55 39.50 2.12
N LYS A 180 22.69 40.20 2.13
CA LYS A 180 23.78 40.11 3.10
C LYS A 180 23.27 40.49 4.49
N PHE A 181 23.73 39.76 5.51
CA PHE A 181 24.38 40.34 6.69
C PHE A 181 25.59 39.47 7.05
#